data_AF-Q3YAH0-F1
#
_entry.id   AF-Q3YAH0-F1
#
_cell.length_a   1.000
_cell.length_b   1.000
_cell.length_c   1.000
_cell.angle_alpha   90.00
_cell.angle_beta   90.00
_cell.angle_gamma   90.00
#
_symmetry.space_group_name_H-M   'P 1'
#
loop_
_entity.id
_entity.type
_entity.pdbx_description
1 polymer ?
#
loop_
_entity_poly.entity_id
_entity_poly.type
_entity_poly.pdbx_seq_one_letter_code
_entity_poly.pdbx_strand_id
1 'polypeptide(L)' 'LVESIRRFPSQEEFKEMIEDAGFHKVTYESLTSGIVAIHSGFKL' A
#
# COMPACT_ATOMS: atom_id res chain seq x y z
N LEU A 1 -9.38 12.94 12.43
CA LEU A 1 -8.31 11.92 12.33
C LEU A 1 -8.83 10.48 12.34
N VAL A 2 -9.78 10.11 13.19
CA VAL A 2 -10.28 8.72 13.27
C VAL A 2 -10.88 8.19 11.95
N GLU A 3 -11.64 9.01 11.23
CA GLU A 3 -12.30 8.54 9.99
C GLU A 3 -11.33 8.26 8.86
N SER A 4 -10.26 9.05 8.71
CA SER A 4 -9.24 8.82 7.66
C SER A 4 -8.46 7.54 7.89
N ILE A 5 -8.28 7.11 9.14
CA ILE A 5 -7.63 5.84 9.49
C ILE A 5 -8.53 4.65 9.11
N ARG A 6 -9.84 4.73 9.38
CA ARG A 6 -10.79 3.67 9.01
C ARG A 6 -11.00 3.53 7.50
N ARG A 7 -10.77 4.62 6.76
CA ARG A 7 -10.95 4.67 5.30
C ARG A 7 -9.68 4.34 4.53
N PHE A 8 -8.54 4.20 5.21
CA PHE A 8 -7.32 3.82 4.52
C PHE A 8 -7.44 2.36 4.04
N PRO A 9 -7.11 2.07 2.78
CA PRO A 9 -7.18 0.71 2.23
C PRO A 9 -6.25 -0.24 2.99
N SER A 10 -6.56 -1.54 2.95
CA SER A 10 -5.63 -2.58 3.40
C SER A 10 -4.34 -2.57 2.58
N GLN A 11 -3.30 -3.24 3.06
CA GLN A 11 -2.01 -3.26 2.36
C GLN A 11 -2.10 -3.86 0.95
N GLU A 12 -2.96 -4.88 0.77
CA GLU A 12 -3.19 -5.52 -0.53
C GLU A 12 -4.00 -4.61 -1.46
N GLU A 13 -5.11 -4.03 -0.98
CA GLU A 13 -5.90 -3.07 -1.78
C GLU A 13 -5.06 -1.87 -2.22
N PHE A 14 -4.21 -1.34 -1.33
CA PHE A 14 -3.32 -0.24 -1.68
C PHE A 14 -2.25 -0.64 -2.70
N LYS A 15 -1.73 -1.87 -2.61
CA LYS A 15 -0.80 -2.41 -3.61
C LYS A 15 -1.48 -2.49 -4.98
N GLU A 16 -2.70 -3.01 -5.05
CA GLU A 16 -3.49 -3.06 -6.30
C GLU A 16 -3.70 -1.65 -6.88
N MET A 17 -4.04 -0.66 -6.04
CA MET A 17 -4.15 0.73 -6.47
C MET A 17 -2.84 1.29 -7.06
N ILE A 18 -1.69 0.89 -6.54
CA ILE A 18 -0.37 1.30 -7.07
C ILE A 18 -0.09 0.58 -8.40
N GLU A 19 -0.46 -0.68 -8.54
CA GLU A 19 -0.38 -1.44 -9.80
C GLU A 19 -1.27 -0.82 -10.88
N ASP A 20 -2.51 -0.46 -10.55
CA ASP A 20 -3.45 0.23 -11.43
C ASP A 20 -2.95 1.62 -11.88
N ALA A 21 -2.12 2.27 -11.06
CA ALA A 21 -1.45 3.52 -11.43
C ALA A 21 -0.29 3.34 -12.43
N GLY A 22 -0.04 2.11 -12.88
CA GLY A 22 0.97 1.74 -13.87
C GLY A 22 2.34 1.44 -13.29
N PHE A 23 2.43 1.17 -11.98
CA PHE A 23 3.65 0.58 -11.42
C PHE A 23 3.60 -0.94 -11.55
N HIS A 24 4.77 -1.55 -11.64
CA HIS A 24 4.95 -2.98 -11.83
C HIS A 24 5.81 -3.57 -10.71
N LYS A 25 5.61 -4.88 -10.48
CA LYS A 25 6.27 -5.63 -9.41
C LYS A 25 6.12 -4.95 -8.04
N VAL A 26 4.90 -4.50 -7.74
CA VAL A 26 4.63 -3.80 -6.49
C VAL A 26 4.63 -4.81 -5.36
N THR A 27 5.43 -4.55 -4.33
CA THR A 27 5.47 -5.33 -3.09
C THR A 27 5.31 -4.40 -1.90
N TYR A 28 4.99 -4.96 -0.75
CA TYR A 28 4.96 -4.20 0.50
C TYR A 28 5.62 -4.98 1.64
N GLU A 29 6.21 -4.24 2.57
CA GLU A 29 6.74 -4.77 3.82
C GLU A 29 6.00 -4.13 5.00
N SER A 30 5.48 -4.97 5.89
CA SER A 30 4.81 -4.51 7.11
C SER A 30 5.82 -4.31 8.22
N LEU A 31 5.75 -3.15 8.87
CA LEU A 31 6.58 -2.78 10.02
C LEU A 31 5.72 -2.68 11.28
N THR A 32 6.35 -2.88 12.44
CA THR A 32 5.69 -2.73 13.75
C THR A 32 4.36 -3.50 13.82
N SER A 33 4.39 -4.78 13.42
CA SER A 33 3.22 -5.67 13.43
C SER A 33 2.01 -5.15 12.62
N GLY A 34 2.26 -4.42 11.53
CA GLY A 34 1.22 -3.98 10.59
C GLY A 34 0.64 -2.59 10.86
N ILE A 35 1.21 -1.84 11.82
CA ILE A 35 0.84 -0.43 12.05
C ILE A 35 1.28 0.45 10.87
N VAL A 36 2.42 0.12 10.25
CA VAL A 36 2.97 0.83 9.09
C VAL A 36 3.34 -0.18 8.02
N ALA A 37 3.23 0.20 6.75
CA ALA A 37 3.75 -0.58 5.62
C ALA A 37 4.50 0.33 4.65
N ILE A 38 5.55 -0.21 4.01
CA ILE A 38 6.29 0.44 2.93
C ILE A 38 5.98 -0.30 1.63
N HIS A 39 5.37 0.39 0.66
CA HIS A 39 5.11 -0.14 -0.68
C HIS A 39 6.19 0.31 -1.65
N SER A 40 6.71 -0.63 -2.45
CA SER A 40 7.77 -0.41 -3.43
C SER A 40 7.40 -1.01 -4.77
N GLY A 41 7.68 -0.31 -5.87
CA GLY A 41 7.40 -0.78 -7.23
C GLY A 41 8.15 0.05 -8.27
N PHE A 42 8.19 -0.43 -9.51
CA PHE A 42 8.90 0.22 -10.61
C PHE A 42 7.93 0.68 -11.70
N LYS A 43 8.12 1.89 -12.22
CA LYS A 43 7.38 2.37 -13.39
C LYS A 43 8.31 2.34 -14.59
N LEU A 44 7.90 1.66 -15.66
CA LEU A 44 8.61 1.59 -16.95
C LEU A 44 8.26 2.80 -17.82
#